data_AF-A0A520BV84-F1
#
_entry.id   AF-A0A520BV84-F1
#
_cell.length_a   1.000
_cell.length_b   1.000
_cell.length_c   1.000
_cell.angle_alpha   90.00
_cell.angle_beta   90.00
_cell.angle_gamma   90.00
#
_symmetry.space_group_name_H-M   'P 1'
#
loop_
_entity.id
_entity.type
_entity.pdbx_description
1 polymer ?
#
loop_
_entity_poly.entity_id
_entity_poly.type
_entity_poly.pdbx_seq_one_letter_code
_entity_poly.pdbx_strand_id
1 'polypeptide(L)'
;YWLNEKVELNPGATIETINYAEEKLGFSFPNDFKELYLKVDGFKDWDRLPNMFSIWSLERILEQYNGDRKKEFVCFADYLINSWQICFAKNTSAVFIVYDKIIDEEPRYITEAFAEAIGFINSDSEKIY
;
A
#
# COMPACT_ATOMS: atom_id res chain seq x y z
N TYR A 1 -2.57 12.07 12.78
CA TYR A 1 -3.83 11.68 12.14
C TYR A 1 -4.23 10.28 12.56
N TRP A 2 -3.57 9.21 12.10
CA TRP A 2 -3.95 7.82 12.41
C TRP A 2 -4.11 7.46 13.90
N LEU A 3 -3.23 7.98 14.77
CA LEU A 3 -3.38 7.81 16.22
C LEU A 3 -4.68 8.42 16.79
N ASN A 4 -5.17 9.52 16.19
CA ASN A 4 -6.45 10.13 16.59
C ASN A 4 -7.63 9.26 16.12
N GLU A 5 -7.48 8.56 14.99
CA GLU A 5 -8.42 7.56 14.49
C GLU A 5 -8.33 6.23 15.26
N LYS A 6 -7.47 6.16 16.29
CA LYS A 6 -7.24 4.98 17.14
C LYS A 6 -6.76 3.75 16.38
N VAL A 7 -6.12 3.96 15.23
CA VAL A 7 -5.46 2.89 14.49
C VAL A 7 -4.18 2.49 15.21
N GLU A 8 -4.02 1.21 15.47
CA GLU A 8 -2.80 0.59 15.94
C GLU A 8 -1.75 0.57 14.81
N LEU A 9 -0.56 1.08 15.11
CA LEU A 9 0.52 1.24 14.14
C LEU A 9 1.66 0.29 14.49
N ASN A 10 2.28 -0.29 13.46
CA ASN A 10 3.57 -0.96 13.67
C ASN A 10 4.67 0.08 13.91
N PRO A 11 5.73 -0.27 14.65
CA PRO A 11 6.92 0.57 14.72
C PRO A 11 7.48 0.81 13.31
N GLY A 12 8.24 1.89 13.15
CA GLY A 12 8.94 2.16 11.90
C GLY A 12 9.85 1.02 11.49
N ALA A 13 9.88 0.74 10.19
CA ALA A 13 10.79 -0.20 9.56
C ALA A 13 12.24 0.29 9.67
N THR A 14 13.19 -0.63 9.50
CA THR A 14 14.61 -0.27 9.33
C THR A 14 14.97 -0.20 7.85
N ILE A 15 16.07 0.48 7.53
CA ILE A 15 16.61 0.55 6.18
C ILE A 15 16.88 -0.87 5.63
N GLU A 16 17.39 -1.77 6.47
CA GLU A 16 17.67 -3.16 6.11
C GLU A 16 16.38 -3.91 5.72
N THR A 17 15.29 -3.72 6.48
CA THR A 17 14.00 -4.35 6.16
C THR A 17 13.38 -3.80 4.88
N ILE A 18 13.52 -2.49 4.62
CA ILE A 18 13.07 -1.88 3.36
C ILE A 18 13.88 -2.44 2.19
N ASN A 19 15.21 -2.45 2.29
CA ASN A 19 16.08 -2.96 1.23
C ASN A 19 15.80 -4.45 0.94
N TYR A 20 15.56 -5.25 1.98
CA TYR A 20 15.17 -6.65 1.83
C TYR A 20 13.83 -6.77 1.07
N ALA A 21 12.84 -5.96 1.40
CA ALA A 21 11.56 -5.96 0.69
C ALA A 21 11.74 -5.56 -0.78
N GLU A 22 12.51 -4.49 -1.07
CA GLU A 22 12.81 -4.06 -2.43
C GLU A 22 13.47 -5.17 -3.26
N GLU A 23 14.43 -5.90 -2.68
CA GLU A 23 15.10 -7.03 -3.32
C GLU A 23 14.10 -8.16 -3.66
N LYS A 24 13.23 -8.54 -2.71
CA LYS A 24 12.23 -9.60 -2.93
C LYS A 24 11.17 -9.23 -3.95
N LEU A 25 10.79 -7.96 -3.98
CA LEU A 25 9.79 -7.45 -4.91
C LEU A 25 10.37 -7.20 -6.30
N GLY A 26 11.70 -7.03 -6.41
CA GLY A 26 12.34 -6.53 -7.62
C GLY A 26 11.83 -5.13 -7.97
N PHE A 27 11.62 -4.30 -6.96
CA PHE A 27 11.00 -2.97 -7.06
C PHE A 27 11.67 -2.02 -6.08
N SER A 28 11.94 -0.79 -6.51
CA SER A 28 12.41 0.27 -5.62
C SER A 28 11.26 1.18 -5.22
N PHE A 29 10.98 1.25 -3.93
CA PHE A 29 9.96 2.13 -3.39
C PHE A 29 10.35 3.61 -3.59
N PRO A 30 9.37 4.49 -3.85
CA PRO A 30 9.58 5.94 -3.83
C PRO A 30 10.15 6.45 -2.50
N ASN A 31 10.86 7.58 -2.52
CA ASN A 31 11.47 8.13 -1.30
C ASN A 31 10.45 8.50 -0.22
N ASP A 32 9.31 9.06 -0.60
CA ASP A 32 8.22 9.42 0.30
C ASP A 32 7.58 8.17 0.96
N PHE A 33 7.54 7.04 0.26
CA PHE A 33 7.19 5.75 0.87
C PHE A 33 8.21 5.37 1.95
N LYS A 34 9.51 5.38 1.63
CA LYS A 34 10.55 5.02 2.60
C LYS A 34 10.53 5.92 3.83
N GLU A 35 10.38 7.23 3.63
CA GLU A 35 10.29 8.21 4.73
C GLU A 35 9.12 7.95 5.67
N LEU A 36 7.97 7.52 5.13
CA LEU A 36 6.82 7.14 5.93
C LEU A 36 7.06 5.82 6.66
N TYR A 37 7.55 4.80 5.94
CA TYR A 37 7.75 3.46 6.48
C TYR A 37 8.85 3.39 7.55
N LEU A 38 9.88 4.24 7.46
CA LEU A 38 10.87 4.41 8.53
C LEU A 38 10.27 4.97 9.83
N LYS A 39 9.08 5.60 9.78
CA LYS A 39 8.37 6.10 10.97
C LYS A 39 7.28 5.13 11.43
N VAL A 40 6.57 4.52 10.48
CA VAL A 40 5.43 3.62 10.71
C VAL A 40 5.37 2.57 9.61
N ASP A 41 5.61 1.30 9.95
CA ASP A 41 5.52 0.16 9.01
C ASP A 41 4.07 -0.31 8.81
N GLY A 42 3.23 0.59 8.30
CA GLY A 42 1.81 0.35 8.11
C GLY A 42 1.02 0.14 9.42
N PHE A 43 -0.22 -0.32 9.26
CA PHE A 43 -1.13 -0.60 10.36
C PHE A 43 -0.88 -2.00 10.91
N LYS A 44 -1.14 -2.17 12.21
CA LYS A 44 -0.94 -3.44 12.87
C LYS A 44 -2.02 -4.45 12.45
N ASP A 45 -1.59 -5.65 12.09
CA ASP A 45 -2.43 -6.77 11.65
C ASP A 45 -3.36 -6.44 10.46
N TRP A 46 -4.64 -6.20 10.74
CA TRP A 46 -5.70 -5.83 9.80
C TRP A 46 -6.44 -4.59 10.28
N ASP A 47 -5.83 -3.82 11.16
CA ASP A 47 -6.43 -2.59 11.61
C ASP A 47 -6.63 -1.63 10.44
N ARG A 48 -7.62 -0.76 10.57
CA ARG A 48 -8.14 0.01 9.44
C ARG A 48 -8.72 1.33 9.91
N LEU A 49 -8.74 2.26 8.98
CA LEU A 49 -9.43 3.53 9.16
C LEU A 49 -10.97 3.32 9.17
N PRO A 50 -11.74 4.30 9.67
CA PRO A 50 -13.21 4.26 9.61
C PRO A 50 -13.78 4.10 8.19
N ASN A 51 -13.05 4.55 7.16
CA ASN A 51 -13.39 4.35 5.76
C ASN A 51 -12.91 2.99 5.20
N MET A 52 -12.59 2.04 6.08
CA MET A 52 -12.31 0.64 5.78
C MET A 52 -10.98 0.37 5.04
N PHE A 53 -10.13 1.38 4.86
CA PHE A 53 -8.80 1.19 4.30
C PHE A 53 -7.80 0.71 5.35
N SER A 54 -7.00 -0.28 4.97
CA SER A 54 -5.83 -0.72 5.73
C SER A 54 -4.56 -0.44 4.94
N ILE A 55 -3.54 0.12 5.60
CA ILE A 55 -2.20 0.30 5.03
C ILE A 55 -1.33 -0.83 5.56
N TRP A 56 -0.65 -1.53 4.67
CA TRP A 56 0.08 -2.75 4.98
C TRP A 56 1.48 -2.51 5.50
N SER A 57 1.93 -3.37 6.41
CA SER A 57 3.36 -3.49 6.73
C SER A 57 4.15 -4.07 5.56
N LEU A 58 5.47 -3.89 5.56
CA LEU A 58 6.37 -4.53 4.59
C LEU A 58 6.19 -6.06 4.57
N GLU A 59 6.00 -6.68 5.74
CA GLU A 59 5.74 -8.11 5.85
C GLU A 59 4.47 -8.49 5.08
N ARG A 60 3.38 -7.75 5.28
CA ARG A 60 2.11 -8.00 4.56
C ARG A 60 2.24 -7.74 3.07
N ILE A 61 2.93 -6.67 2.67
CA ILE A 61 3.23 -6.39 1.25
C ILE A 61 3.90 -7.61 0.60
N LEU A 62 4.92 -8.18 1.27
CA LEU A 62 5.62 -9.36 0.77
C LEU A 62 4.75 -10.62 0.73
N GLU A 63 3.94 -10.86 1.76
CA GLU A 63 3.01 -11.98 1.82
C GLU A 63 1.98 -11.93 0.68
N GLN A 64 1.29 -10.78 0.54
CA GLN A 64 0.29 -10.57 -0.49
C GLN A 64 0.93 -10.65 -1.88
N TYR A 65 2.05 -9.97 -2.08
CA TYR A 65 2.78 -10.01 -3.34
C TYR A 65 3.19 -11.44 -3.70
N ASN A 66 3.57 -12.31 -2.75
CA ASN A 66 3.91 -13.70 -3.05
C ASN A 66 2.72 -14.52 -3.52
N GLY A 67 1.53 -14.32 -2.93
CA GLY A 67 0.29 -14.99 -3.30
C GLY A 67 -0.37 -14.46 -4.59
N ASP A 68 -0.07 -13.23 -4.98
CA ASP A 68 -0.69 -12.55 -6.12
C ASP A 68 -0.19 -13.10 -7.47
N ARG A 69 -1.06 -13.08 -8.48
CA ARG A 69 -0.75 -13.41 -9.88
C ARG A 69 -0.27 -12.19 -10.69
N LYS A 70 -0.72 -10.98 -10.35
CA LYS A 70 -0.40 -9.72 -11.07
C LYS A 70 0.92 -9.12 -10.56
N LYS A 71 2.03 -9.79 -10.84
CA LYS A 71 3.39 -9.43 -10.35
C LYS A 71 3.94 -8.12 -10.90
N GLU A 72 3.25 -7.50 -11.85
CA GLU A 72 3.51 -6.15 -12.34
C GLU A 72 3.09 -5.05 -11.33
N PHE A 73 2.32 -5.40 -10.30
CA PHE A 73 1.91 -4.49 -9.23
C PHE A 73 2.54 -4.84 -7.88
N VAL A 74 2.80 -3.81 -7.07
CA VAL A 74 3.19 -3.93 -5.66
C VAL A 74 2.19 -3.16 -4.83
N CYS A 75 1.26 -3.90 -4.21
CA CYS A 75 0.17 -3.33 -3.42
C CYS A 75 0.62 -2.99 -1.99
N PHE A 76 0.15 -1.86 -1.46
CA PHE A 76 0.53 -1.36 -0.13
C PHE A 76 -0.67 -1.02 0.77
N ALA A 77 -1.88 -1.06 0.23
CA ALA A 77 -3.10 -0.85 0.99
C ALA A 77 -4.27 -1.59 0.33
N ASP A 78 -5.30 -1.87 1.10
CA ASP A 78 -6.55 -2.42 0.58
C ASP A 78 -7.77 -1.75 1.19
N TYR A 79 -8.87 -1.87 0.45
CA TYR A 79 -10.20 -1.62 0.94
C TYR A 79 -10.89 -2.94 1.27
N LEU A 80 -11.47 -3.02 2.47
CA LEU A 80 -12.36 -4.09 2.90
C LEU A 80 -11.81 -5.50 2.65
N ILE A 81 -10.63 -5.79 3.23
CA ILE A 81 -9.98 -7.11 3.23
C ILE A 81 -9.81 -7.62 1.78
N ASN A 82 -8.99 -6.91 1.01
CA ASN A 82 -8.66 -7.23 -0.38
C ASN A 82 -9.88 -7.24 -1.34
N SER A 83 -10.87 -6.36 -1.13
CA SER A 83 -11.92 -6.16 -2.14
C SER A 83 -11.34 -5.46 -3.37
N TRP A 84 -10.56 -4.40 -3.15
CA TRP A 84 -9.60 -3.87 -4.12
C TRP A 84 -8.37 -3.34 -3.38
N GLN A 85 -7.28 -3.21 -4.12
CA GLN A 85 -5.96 -2.87 -3.59
C GLN A 85 -5.45 -1.60 -4.23
N ILE A 86 -4.64 -0.84 -3.49
CA ILE A 86 -3.89 0.31 -3.98
C ILE A 86 -2.44 -0.11 -4.16
N CYS A 87 -1.94 0.05 -5.39
CA CYS A 87 -0.70 -0.58 -5.81
C CYS A 87 0.17 0.35 -6.65
N PHE A 88 1.48 0.22 -6.49
CA PHE A 88 2.44 0.74 -7.43
C PHE A 88 2.46 -0.12 -8.69
N ALA A 89 2.50 0.50 -9.88
CA ALA A 89 2.89 -0.19 -11.09
C ALA A 89 4.41 -0.23 -11.20
N LYS A 90 4.99 -1.43 -11.36
CA LYS A 90 6.44 -1.58 -11.52
C LYS A 90 6.95 -0.79 -12.72
N ASN A 91 8.19 -0.30 -12.60
CA ASN A 91 8.86 0.56 -13.57
C ASN A 91 8.25 1.96 -13.73
N THR A 92 7.32 2.34 -12.85
CA THR A 92 6.75 3.69 -12.77
C THR A 92 6.67 4.13 -11.30
N SER A 93 6.43 5.42 -11.05
CA SER A 93 6.02 5.91 -9.73
C SER A 93 4.50 5.92 -9.54
N ALA A 94 3.74 5.51 -10.57
CA ALA A 94 2.30 5.64 -10.59
C ALA A 94 1.61 4.62 -9.69
N VAL A 95 0.53 5.09 -9.07
CA VAL A 95 -0.33 4.34 -8.16
C VAL A 95 -1.66 4.08 -8.84
N PHE A 96 -2.13 2.85 -8.71
CA PHE A 96 -3.34 2.32 -9.32
C PHE A 96 -4.23 1.65 -8.29
N ILE A 97 -5.51 1.50 -8.63
CA ILE A 97 -6.40 0.54 -8.02
C ILE A 97 -6.41 -0.73 -8.86
N VAL A 98 -6.22 -1.86 -8.18
CA VAL A 98 -6.20 -3.19 -8.76
C VAL A 98 -7.24 -4.06 -8.07
N TYR A 99 -8.05 -4.75 -8.87
CA TYR A 99 -9.02 -5.71 -8.39
C TYR A 99 -8.42 -7.12 -8.49
N ASP A 100 -7.99 -7.68 -7.36
CA ASP A 100 -7.34 -8.99 -7.29
C ASP A 100 -8.25 -10.12 -7.83
N LYS A 101 -9.56 -10.05 -7.54
CA LYS A 101 -10.52 -11.11 -7.90
C LYS A 101 -11.11 -10.99 -9.31
N ILE A 102 -10.84 -9.90 -10.03
CA ILE A 102 -11.40 -9.65 -11.36
C ILE A 102 -10.23 -9.53 -12.33
N ILE A 103 -9.94 -10.65 -13.01
CA ILE A 103 -8.75 -10.81 -13.84
C ILE A 103 -8.72 -9.78 -14.98
N ASP A 104 -9.87 -9.59 -15.64
CA ASP A 104 -10.01 -8.74 -16.83
C ASP A 104 -10.35 -7.27 -16.51
N GLU A 105 -10.40 -6.89 -15.22
CA GLU A 105 -10.58 -5.49 -14.84
C GLU A 105 -9.27 -4.74 -15.03
N GLU A 106 -9.32 -3.69 -15.85
CA GLU A 106 -8.18 -2.82 -16.11
C GLU A 106 -7.79 -2.05 -14.83
N PRO A 107 -6.50 -2.00 -14.47
CA PRO A 107 -6.00 -1.19 -13.36
C PRO A 107 -6.38 0.28 -13.55
N ARG A 108 -6.97 0.90 -12.51
CA ARG A 108 -7.39 2.30 -12.58
C ARG A 108 -6.31 3.21 -12.01
N TYR A 109 -5.76 4.09 -12.84
CA TYR A 109 -4.81 5.11 -12.40
C TYR A 109 -5.44 6.05 -11.36
N ILE A 110 -4.70 6.39 -10.29
CA ILE A 110 -5.13 7.37 -9.29
C ILE A 110 -4.20 8.58 -9.15
N THR A 111 -2.88 8.39 -9.15
CA THR A 111 -1.86 9.45 -9.01
C THR A 111 -0.46 8.95 -9.41
N GLU A 112 0.51 9.85 -9.56
CA GLU A 112 1.94 9.56 -9.72
C GLU A 112 2.76 9.63 -8.41
N ALA A 113 2.14 9.98 -7.28
CA ALA A 113 2.82 10.19 -6.01
C ALA A 113 2.20 9.39 -4.86
N PHE A 114 3.03 8.65 -4.13
CA PHE A 114 2.59 7.87 -2.97
C PHE A 114 1.99 8.77 -1.88
N ALA A 115 2.63 9.90 -1.56
CA ALA A 115 2.12 10.84 -0.58
C ALA A 115 0.70 11.36 -0.93
N GLU A 116 0.39 11.55 -2.22
CA GLU A 116 -0.95 11.95 -2.65
C GLU A 116 -1.96 10.81 -2.47
N ALA A 117 -1.58 9.57 -2.77
CA ALA A 117 -2.42 8.39 -2.52
C ALA A 117 -2.74 8.23 -1.01
N ILE A 118 -1.76 8.42 -0.14
CA ILE A 118 -1.98 8.47 1.33
C ILE A 118 -2.92 9.62 1.70
N GLY A 119 -2.77 10.78 1.06
CA GLY A 119 -3.68 11.91 1.20
C GLY A 119 -5.12 11.53 0.87
N PHE A 120 -5.36 10.86 -0.26
CA PHE A 120 -6.67 10.39 -0.68
C PHE A 120 -7.29 9.39 0.30
N ILE A 121 -6.50 8.45 0.83
CA ILE A 121 -6.96 7.49 1.84
C ILE A 121 -7.38 8.21 3.11
N ASN A 122 -6.55 9.14 3.60
CA ASN A 122 -6.81 9.87 4.82
C ASN A 122 -8.02 10.82 4.67
N SER A 123 -8.24 11.39 3.49
CA SER A 123 -9.33 12.34 3.24
C SER A 123 -10.63 11.68 2.77
N ASP A 124 -10.68 10.35 2.70
CA ASP A 124 -11.81 9.60 2.16
C ASP A 124 -12.24 10.07 0.74
N SER A 125 -11.26 10.18 -0.16
CA SER A 125 -11.47 10.74 -1.50
C SER A 125 -12.26 9.80 -2.42
N GLU A 126 -13.18 10.33 -3.22
CA GLU A 126 -13.87 9.58 -4.28
C GLU A 126 -12.92 8.96 -5.32
N LYS A 127 -11.67 9.46 -5.42
CA LYS A 127 -10.66 8.91 -6.34
C LYS A 127 -10.22 7.48 -6.01
N ILE A 128 -10.48 6.99 -4.79
CA ILE A 128 -10.03 5.67 -4.35
C ILE A 128 -11.16 4.63 -4.22
N TYR A 129 -12.36 4.98 -4.69
CA TYR A 129 -13.54 4.11 -4.85
C TYR A 129 -13.86 3.87 -6.32
#